data_AF-A0A6N2BX47-F1
#
_entry.id   AF-A0A6N2BX47-F1
#
_cell.length_a   1.000
_cell.length_b   1.000
_cell.length_c   1.000
_cell.angle_alpha   90.00
_cell.angle_beta   90.00
_cell.angle_gamma   90.00
#
_symmetry.space_group_name_H-M   'P 1'
#
loop_
_entity.id
_entity.type
_entity.pdbx_description
1 polymer ?
#
loop_
_entity_poly.entity_id
_entity_poly.type
_entity_poly.pdbx_seq_one_letter_code
_entity_poly.pdbx_strand_id
1 'polypeptide(L)'
;MRKNNLFGYLDGSYPTPFANPAYDLWFRQDQLIKNAIMPFVDLIIAEIVVVACSSQLAWDSLHLVYAKKSQSRIFSLCNQFVRLSKDSHLVSTYLHHVFFLYNELASAGAIITDDELIVKILSGLGSAS
;
A
#
# COMPACT_ATOMS: atom_id res chain seq x y z
N MET A 1 -44.59 29.22 -23.96
CA MET A 1 -43.76 28.35 -23.11
C MET A 1 -42.73 27.63 -23.98
N ARG A 2 -41.45 28.00 -23.91
CA ARG A 2 -40.36 27.29 -24.60
C ARG A 2 -39.63 26.42 -23.57
N LYS A 3 -39.82 25.11 -23.64
CA LYS A 3 -39.07 24.13 -22.84
C LYS A 3 -37.65 24.06 -23.42
N ASN A 4 -36.64 24.43 -22.63
CA ASN A 4 -35.23 24.31 -23.02
C ASN A 4 -34.91 22.82 -23.18
N ASN A 5 -34.75 22.40 -24.43
CA ASN A 5 -34.58 20.99 -24.79
C ASN A 5 -33.14 20.55 -24.52
N LEU A 6 -32.81 20.40 -23.23
CA LEU A 6 -31.48 20.03 -22.73
C LEU A 6 -31.11 18.57 -23.01
N PHE A 7 -32.09 17.74 -23.37
CA PHE A 7 -31.90 16.31 -23.60
C PHE A 7 -30.91 15.99 -24.72
N GLY A 8 -30.83 16.82 -25.76
CA GLY A 8 -29.89 16.58 -26.86
C GLY A 8 -28.41 16.80 -26.47
N TYR A 9 -28.12 17.39 -25.30
CA TYR A 9 -26.77 17.44 -24.75
C TYR A 9 -26.39 16.17 -23.97
N LEU A 10 -27.37 15.38 -23.53
CA LEU A 10 -27.15 14.12 -22.81
C LEU A 10 -27.05 12.93 -23.76
N ASP A 11 -27.75 12.97 -24.90
CA ASP A 11 -27.73 11.90 -25.92
C ASP A 11 -26.64 12.07 -27.00
N GLY A 12 -25.93 13.21 -26.99
CA GLY A 12 -24.86 13.52 -27.95
C GLY A 12 -25.31 14.09 -29.30
N SER A 13 -26.60 14.36 -29.49
CA SER A 13 -27.17 14.95 -30.72
C SER A 13 -26.82 16.42 -30.90
N TYR A 14 -26.56 17.14 -29.81
CA TYR A 14 -25.99 18.49 -29.84
C TYR A 14 -24.52 18.46 -29.40
N PRO A 15 -23.63 19.18 -30.11
CA PRO A 15 -22.25 19.34 -29.66
C PRO A 15 -22.26 19.99 -28.28
N THR A 16 -21.40 19.52 -27.38
CA THR A 16 -21.22 20.12 -26.06
C THR A 16 -20.92 21.60 -26.24
N PRO A 17 -21.71 22.50 -25.60
CA PRO A 17 -21.76 23.90 -25.99
C PRO A 17 -20.46 24.64 -25.69
N PHE A 18 -19.60 24.08 -24.84
CA PHE A 18 -18.28 24.61 -24.53
C PHE A 18 -17.31 23.45 -24.27
N ALA A 19 -16.44 23.15 -25.23
CA ALA A 19 -15.29 22.29 -24.98
C ALA A 19 -14.36 22.98 -23.99
N ASN A 20 -13.93 22.30 -22.92
CA ASN A 20 -12.96 22.85 -21.99
C ASN A 20 -11.60 23.01 -22.71
N PRO A 21 -11.12 24.24 -22.97
CA PRO A 21 -9.87 24.44 -23.70
C PRO A 21 -8.64 23.92 -22.95
N ALA A 22 -8.74 23.69 -21.63
CA ALA A 22 -7.67 23.15 -20.82
C ALA A 22 -7.59 21.62 -20.84
N TYR A 23 -8.56 20.91 -21.44
CA TYR A 23 -8.64 19.45 -21.42
C TYR A 23 -7.40 18.79 -22.05
N ASP A 24 -6.98 19.24 -23.23
CA ASP A 24 -5.83 18.64 -23.93
C ASP A 24 -4.53 18.79 -23.14
N LEU A 25 -4.36 19.94 -22.47
CA LEU A 25 -3.20 20.18 -21.61
C LEU A 25 -3.24 19.26 -20.39
N TRP A 26 -4.39 19.17 -19.72
CA TRP A 26 -4.58 18.26 -18.59
C TRP A 26 -4.33 16.80 -18.98
N PHE A 27 -4.88 16.35 -20.11
CA PHE A 27 -4.72 14.98 -20.58
C PHE A 27 -3.26 14.63 -20.87
N ARG A 28 -2.53 15.52 -21.54
CA ARG A 28 -1.07 15.34 -21.76
C ARG A 28 -0.33 15.22 -20.44
N GLN A 29 -0.64 16.07 -19.47
CA GLN A 29 0.04 16.06 -18.17
C GLN A 29 -0.28 14.80 -17.37
N ASP A 30 -1.53 14.35 -17.41
CA ASP A 30 -1.96 13.09 -16.80
C ASP A 30 -1.20 11.89 -17.36
N GLN A 31 -1.04 11.81 -18.69
CA GLN A 31 -0.25 10.73 -19.31
C GLN A 31 1.24 10.81 -18.97
N LEU A 32 1.82 12.01 -18.87
CA LEU A 32 3.21 12.19 -18.44
C LEU A 32 3.43 11.71 -17.00
N ILE A 33 2.52 12.04 -16.08
CA ILE A 33 2.57 11.56 -14.70
C ILE A 33 2.48 10.04 -14.67
N LYS A 34 1.55 9.44 -15.43
CA LYS A 34 1.38 7.99 -15.51
C LYS A 34 2.67 7.29 -16.01
N ASN A 35 3.30 7.84 -17.05
CA ASN A 35 4.57 7.32 -17.57
C ASN A 35 5.73 7.52 -16.59
N ALA A 36 5.75 8.61 -15.82
CA ALA A 36 6.77 8.86 -14.81
C ALA A 36 6.67 7.89 -13.63
N ILE A 37 5.50 7.32 -13.34
CA ILE A 37 5.30 6.30 -12.30
C ILE A 37 5.90 4.94 -12.72
N MET A 38 5.90 4.64 -14.01
CA MET A 38 6.28 3.34 -14.58
C MET A 38 7.64 2.76 -14.12
N PRO A 39 8.73 3.55 -13.99
CA PRO A 39 10.03 3.03 -13.56
C PRO A 39 10.11 2.65 -12.09
N PHE A 40 9.14 3.06 -11.26
CA PHE A 40 9.16 2.87 -9.81
C PHE A 40 8.37 1.65 -9.34
N VAL A 41 7.78 0.88 -10.26
CA VAL A 41 6.82 -0.18 -9.93
C VAL A 41 7.27 -1.53 -10.46
N ASP A 42 7.04 -2.59 -9.68
CA ASP A 42 7.34 -3.98 -10.09
C ASP A 42 6.39 -4.46 -11.21
N LEU A 43 6.77 -5.52 -11.94
CA LEU A 43 6.04 -6.04 -13.10
C LEU A 43 4.54 -6.28 -12.89
N ILE A 44 4.13 -6.74 -11.70
CA ILE A 44 2.72 -6.98 -11.35
C ILE A 44 1.94 -5.67 -11.24
N ILE A 45 2.58 -4.64 -10.71
CA ILE A 45 1.99 -3.33 -10.47
C ILE A 45 2.07 -2.47 -11.73
N ALA A 46 3.06 -2.73 -12.58
CA ALA A 46 3.22 -2.13 -13.88
C ALA A 46 1.99 -2.30 -14.78
N GLU A 47 1.42 -3.50 -14.84
CA GLU A 47 0.21 -3.79 -15.61
C GLU A 47 -0.99 -2.95 -15.14
N ILE A 48 -1.12 -2.75 -13.82
CA ILE A 48 -2.18 -1.94 -13.20
C ILE A 48 -2.06 -0.47 -13.63
N VAL A 49 -0.84 0.07 -13.65
CA VAL A 49 -0.56 1.46 -14.06
C VAL A 49 -0.86 1.68 -15.55
N VAL A 50 -0.54 0.69 -16.40
CA VAL A 50 -0.78 0.78 -17.85
C VAL A 50 -2.28 0.85 -18.17
N VAL A 51 -3.08 -0.02 -17.54
CA VAL A 51 -4.52 -0.15 -17.79
C VAL A 51 -5.34 0.99 -17.16
N ALA A 52 -4.79 1.69 -16.16
CA ALA A 52 -5.47 2.82 -15.53
C ALA A 52 -5.78 3.96 -16.52
N CYS A 53 -7.04 4.43 -16.51
CA CYS A 53 -7.52 5.48 -17.41
C CYS A 53 -6.95 6.87 -17.09
N SER A 54 -6.47 7.09 -15.86
CA SER A 54 -5.83 8.33 -15.43
C SER A 54 -4.70 8.07 -14.45
N SER A 55 -3.81 9.05 -14.28
CA SER A 55 -2.75 9.03 -13.27
C SER A 55 -3.30 8.91 -11.85
N GLN A 56 -4.47 9.50 -11.58
CA GLN A 56 -5.16 9.37 -10.29
C GLN A 56 -5.53 7.91 -10.01
N LEU A 57 -6.18 7.22 -10.95
CA LEU A 57 -6.56 5.81 -10.77
C LEU A 57 -5.33 4.90 -10.63
N ALA A 58 -4.25 5.19 -11.37
CA ALA A 58 -2.99 4.49 -11.22
C ALA A 58 -2.43 4.67 -9.79
N TRP A 59 -2.44 5.90 -9.28
CA TRP A 59 -1.96 6.24 -7.94
C TRP A 59 -2.82 5.60 -6.83
N ASP A 60 -4.14 5.65 -6.95
CA ASP A 60 -5.06 5.03 -5.99
C ASP A 60 -4.86 3.50 -5.94
N SER A 61 -4.67 2.88 -7.10
CA SER A 61 -4.42 1.43 -7.21
C SER A 61 -3.06 1.05 -6.60
N LEU A 62 -2.04 1.86 -6.86
CA LEU A 62 -0.72 1.73 -6.24
C LEU A 62 -0.82 1.79 -4.71
N HIS A 63 -1.46 2.83 -4.21
CA HIS A 63 -1.66 3.02 -2.78
C HIS A 63 -2.38 1.82 -2.17
N LEU A 64 -3.45 1.33 -2.79
CA LEU A 64 -4.19 0.17 -2.32
C LEU A 64 -3.33 -1.10 -2.27
N VAL A 65 -2.57 -1.39 -3.33
CA VAL A 65 -1.74 -2.61 -3.43
C VAL A 65 -0.59 -2.56 -2.43
N TYR A 66 0.15 -1.45 -2.37
CA TYR A 66 1.26 -1.29 -1.43
C TYR A 66 0.78 -1.24 0.02
N ALA A 67 -0.37 -0.61 0.31
CA ALA A 67 -0.96 -0.64 1.65
C ALA A 67 -1.31 -2.07 2.07
N LYS A 68 -1.97 -2.86 1.21
CA LYS A 68 -2.26 -4.28 1.48
C LYS A 68 -0.99 -5.11 1.70
N LYS A 69 0.04 -4.93 0.86
CA LYS A 69 1.33 -5.64 0.99
C LYS A 69 2.02 -5.28 2.31
N SER A 70 2.00 -4.00 2.68
CA SER A 70 2.54 -3.51 3.96
C SER A 70 1.81 -4.12 5.15
N GLN A 71 0.47 -4.09 5.17
CA GLN A 71 -0.33 -4.70 6.24
C GLN A 71 -0.10 -6.21 6.35
N SER A 72 -0.04 -6.93 5.23
CA SER A 72 0.26 -8.36 5.22
C SER A 72 1.67 -8.67 5.74
N ARG A 73 2.65 -7.82 5.42
CA ARG A 73 4.02 -7.94 5.96
C ARG A 73 4.03 -7.74 7.46
N ILE A 74 3.40 -6.67 7.96
CA ILE A 74 3.26 -6.39 9.39
C ILE A 74 2.61 -7.59 10.10
N PHE A 75 1.50 -8.10 9.58
CA PHE A 75 0.81 -9.26 10.18
C PHE A 75 1.68 -10.52 10.22
N SER A 76 2.42 -10.81 9.15
CA SER A 76 3.35 -11.95 9.11
C SER A 76 4.47 -11.80 10.16
N LEU A 77 5.07 -10.62 10.25
CA LEU A 77 6.10 -10.32 11.24
C LEU A 77 5.56 -10.40 12.67
N CYS A 78 4.37 -9.85 12.95
CA CYS A 78 3.72 -9.96 14.25
C CYS A 78 3.46 -11.43 14.62
N ASN A 79 2.99 -12.25 13.68
CA ASN A 79 2.78 -13.68 13.94
C ASN A 79 4.08 -14.41 14.25
N GLN A 80 5.15 -14.13 13.50
CA GLN A 80 6.47 -14.69 13.79
C GLN A 80 6.96 -14.26 15.17
N PHE A 81 6.83 -12.97 15.50
CA PHE A 81 7.20 -12.41 16.79
C PHE A 81 6.44 -13.07 17.94
N VAL A 82 5.11 -13.19 17.85
CA VAL A 82 4.28 -13.83 18.88
C VAL A 82 4.60 -15.31 19.05
N ARG A 83 4.88 -16.03 17.96
CA ARG A 83 5.19 -17.47 18.01
C ARG A 83 6.62 -17.80 18.41
N LEU A 84 7.53 -16.83 18.35
CA LEU A 84 8.95 -17.07 18.63
C LEU A 84 9.17 -17.50 20.09
N SER A 85 9.78 -18.65 20.29
CA SER A 85 10.21 -19.18 21.58
C SER A 85 11.68 -19.58 21.53
N LYS A 86 12.32 -19.71 22.69
CA LYS A 86 13.72 -20.14 22.78
C LYS A 86 13.87 -21.59 22.32
N ASP A 87 12.89 -22.43 22.62
CA ASP A 87 12.88 -23.87 22.32
C ASP A 87 14.22 -24.54 22.73
N SER A 88 14.79 -25.34 21.84
CA SER A 88 16.11 -25.96 22.00
C SER A 88 17.27 -25.07 21.60
N HIS A 89 17.02 -23.82 21.17
CA HIS A 89 18.07 -22.88 20.79
C HIS A 89 18.78 -22.29 22.01
N LEU A 90 20.00 -21.80 21.76
CA LEU A 90 20.73 -20.98 22.73
C LEU A 90 19.97 -19.68 23.00
N VAL A 91 20.03 -19.20 24.24
CA VAL A 91 19.39 -17.93 24.65
C VAL A 91 19.87 -16.76 23.78
N SER A 92 21.16 -16.72 23.43
CA SER A 92 21.73 -15.69 22.56
C SER A 92 21.11 -15.69 21.16
N THR A 93 20.93 -16.87 20.56
CA THR A 93 20.29 -17.01 19.23
C THR A 93 18.83 -16.58 19.27
N TYR A 94 18.11 -16.98 20.32
CA TYR A 94 16.72 -16.55 20.53
C TYR A 94 16.61 -15.03 20.65
N LEU A 95 17.40 -14.40 21.52
CA LEU A 95 17.40 -12.95 21.70
C LEU A 95 17.72 -12.21 20.41
N HIS A 96 18.71 -12.68 19.64
CA HIS A 96 19.04 -12.10 18.34
C HIS A 96 17.84 -12.12 17.39
N HIS A 97 17.09 -13.23 17.33
CA HIS A 97 15.86 -13.30 16.54
C HIS A 97 14.74 -12.40 17.06
N VAL A 98 14.57 -12.28 18.38
CA VAL A 98 13.59 -11.35 18.96
C VAL A 98 13.90 -9.91 18.52
N PHE A 99 15.15 -9.47 18.67
CA PHE A 99 15.56 -8.12 18.28
C PHE A 99 15.51 -7.90 16.77
N PHE A 100 15.84 -8.92 15.97
CA PHE A 100 15.68 -8.86 14.52
C PHE A 100 14.22 -8.58 14.13
N LEU A 101 13.27 -9.35 14.67
CA LEU A 101 11.84 -9.16 14.39
C LEU A 101 11.30 -7.84 14.92
N TYR A 102 11.76 -7.41 16.11
CA TYR A 102 11.41 -6.11 16.68
C TYR A 102 11.82 -4.96 15.76
N ASN A 103 13.08 -4.97 15.29
CA ASN A 103 13.59 -3.94 14.37
C ASN A 103 12.88 -3.98 13.00
N GLU A 104 12.55 -5.17 12.48
CA GLU A 104 11.79 -5.32 11.24
C GLU A 104 10.34 -4.82 11.36
N LEU A 105 9.72 -5.00 12.53
CA LEU A 105 8.39 -4.45 12.80
C LEU A 105 8.44 -2.91 12.87
N ALA A 106 9.44 -2.36 13.56
CA ALA A 106 9.67 -0.91 13.60
C ALA A 106 9.90 -0.33 12.19
N SER A 107 10.70 -1.00 11.34
CA SER A 107 10.95 -0.57 9.96
C SER A 107 9.71 -0.65 9.07
N ALA A 108 8.80 -1.58 9.36
CA ALA A 108 7.49 -1.68 8.70
C ALA A 108 6.44 -0.69 9.25
N GLY A 109 6.78 0.12 10.27
CA GLY A 109 5.90 1.11 10.88
C GLY A 109 5.01 0.57 12.00
N ALA A 110 5.25 -0.65 12.48
CA ALA A 110 4.60 -1.21 13.66
C ALA A 110 5.40 -0.86 14.92
N ILE A 111 4.74 -0.23 15.89
CA ILE A 111 5.37 0.16 17.16
C ILE A 111 5.14 -0.96 18.17
N ILE A 112 6.22 -1.51 18.71
CA ILE A 112 6.22 -2.39 19.88
C ILE A 112 6.84 -1.59 21.02
N THR A 113 6.20 -1.57 22.18
CA THR A 113 6.75 -0.91 23.37
C THR A 113 7.84 -1.74 24.02
N ASP A 114 8.75 -1.10 24.75
CA ASP A 114 9.81 -1.80 25.48
C ASP A 114 9.22 -2.82 26.49
N ASP A 115 8.09 -2.49 27.13
CA ASP A 115 7.40 -3.40 28.05
C ASP A 115 6.87 -4.66 27.33
N GLU A 116 6.27 -4.51 26.16
CA GLU A 116 5.81 -5.64 25.33
C GLU A 116 6.98 -6.49 24.85
N LEU A 117 8.11 -5.85 24.51
CA LEU A 117 9.34 -6.55 24.14
C LEU A 117 9.90 -7.36 25.31
N ILE A 118 9.95 -6.79 26.50
CA ILE A 118 10.41 -7.47 27.73
C ILE A 118 9.48 -8.66 28.03
N VAL A 119 8.16 -8.46 28.00
CA VAL A 119 7.18 -9.54 28.20
C VAL A 119 7.36 -10.64 27.16
N LYS A 120 7.63 -10.28 25.89
CA LYS A 120 7.90 -11.26 24.83
C LYS A 120 9.15 -12.08 25.10
N ILE A 121 10.24 -11.43 25.49
CA ILE A 121 11.52 -12.09 25.81
C ILE A 121 11.31 -13.08 26.96
N LEU A 122 10.69 -12.63 28.05
CA LEU A 122 10.50 -13.45 29.24
C LEU A 122 9.56 -14.63 28.98
N SER A 123 8.48 -14.41 28.24
CA SER A 123 7.50 -15.46 27.93
C SER A 123 8.05 -16.53 26.98
N GLY A 124 9.03 -16.21 26.13
CA GLY A 124 9.64 -17.18 25.21
C GLY A 124 10.77 -18.02 25.82
N LEU A 125 11.25 -17.72 27.02
CA LEU A 125 12.34 -18.50 27.66
C LEU A 125 11.89 -19.88 28.18
N GLY A 126 10.57 -20.08 28.33
CA GLY A 126 9.98 -21.30 28.89
C GLY A 126 10.13 -21.41 30.41
N SER A 127 9.30 -22.24 31.03
CA SER A 127 9.41 -22.58 32.45
C SER A 127 10.70 -23.37 32.68
N ALA A 128 11.48 -23.02 33.70
CA ALA A 128 12.57 -23.87 34.16
C ALA A 128 11.96 -25.20 34.67
N SER A 129 12.03 -26.25 33.86
CA SER A 129 11.75 -27.63 34.25
C SER A 129 12.95 -28.22 34.97
#